data_AF-A0A9E3SK46-F1
#
_entry.id   AF-A0A9E3SK46-F1
#
_cell.length_a   1.000
_cell.length_b   1.000
_cell.length_c   1.000
_cell.angle_alpha   90.00
_cell.angle_beta   90.00
_cell.angle_gamma   90.00
#
_symmetry.space_group_name_H-M   'P 1'
#
loop_
_entity.id
_entity.type
_entity.pdbx_description
1 polymer ?
#
loop_
_entity_poly.entity_id
_entity_poly.type
_entity_poly.pdbx_seq_one_letter_code
_entity_poly.pdbx_strand_id
1 'polypeptide(L)'
;RCAARVASLDFDDCPGYRALAADAAPEERAYAAYLEGRAQAADVSLLPEHHRAAASANLGAIADPLSRLVAAGVLFRQAAIAPEGIAVAVETASAQGWRRPLLAWLGVQHNRAEAAGDRQAAEAIRRRIQLVAGEDRPK
;
A
#
# COMPACT_ATOMS: atom_id res chain seq x y z
N ARG A 1 -3.54 13.36 0.70
CA ARG A 1 -4.47 12.47 -0.06
C ARG A 1 -3.74 11.44 -0.93
N CYS A 2 -2.63 11.80 -1.59
CA CYS A 2 -1.81 10.87 -2.40
C CYS A 2 -1.42 9.59 -1.63
N ALA A 3 -0.85 9.73 -0.43
CA ALA A 3 -0.43 8.61 0.40
C ALA A 3 -1.57 7.62 0.74
N ALA A 4 -2.76 8.11 1.11
CA ALA A 4 -3.91 7.24 1.39
C ALA A 4 -4.39 6.44 0.16
N ARG A 5 -4.22 6.99 -1.04
CA ARG A 5 -4.48 6.28 -2.30
C ARG A 5 -3.44 5.19 -2.56
N VAL A 6 -2.15 5.52 -2.41
CA VAL A 6 -1.04 4.53 -2.47
C VAL A 6 -1.25 3.39 -1.48
N ALA A 7 -1.65 3.69 -0.23
CA ALA A 7 -1.98 2.69 0.78
C ALA A 7 -3.12 1.75 0.37
N SER A 8 -3.98 2.22 -0.54
CA SER A 8 -5.11 1.46 -1.12
C SER A 8 -4.81 0.92 -2.53
N LEU A 9 -3.54 0.90 -2.94
CA LEU A 9 -3.08 0.46 -4.28
C LEU A 9 -3.74 1.22 -5.44
N ASP A 10 -4.14 2.46 -5.17
CA ASP A 10 -4.71 3.39 -6.13
C ASP A 10 -3.60 4.33 -6.59
N PHE A 11 -2.98 4.00 -7.74
CA PHE A 11 -1.81 4.68 -8.28
C PHE A 11 -2.16 5.70 -9.35
N ASP A 12 -3.00 6.68 -9.01
CA ASP A 12 -3.08 7.90 -9.80
C ASP A 12 -1.80 8.73 -9.69
N ASP A 13 -1.51 9.56 -10.69
CA ASP A 13 -0.38 10.51 -10.68
C ASP A 13 -0.58 11.67 -9.69
N CYS A 14 -1.32 11.47 -8.61
CA CYS A 14 -1.56 12.44 -7.55
C CYS A 14 -1.82 13.88 -8.05
N PRO A 15 -2.90 14.10 -8.84
CA PRO A 15 -3.12 15.35 -9.58
C PRO A 15 -3.13 16.61 -8.71
N GLY A 16 -3.59 16.49 -7.45
CA GLY A 16 -3.55 17.60 -6.49
C GLY A 16 -2.14 18.04 -6.08
N TYR A 17 -1.15 17.15 -6.09
CA TYR A 17 0.26 17.52 -5.91
C TYR A 17 0.86 18.04 -7.22
N ARG A 18 0.53 17.44 -8.38
CA ARG A 18 1.08 17.89 -9.66
C ARG A 18 0.79 19.35 -9.99
N ALA A 19 -0.37 19.87 -9.57
CA ALA A 19 -0.69 21.28 -9.72
C ALA A 19 0.25 22.23 -8.94
N LEU A 20 0.92 21.72 -7.90
CA LEU A 20 1.80 22.48 -6.99
C LEU A 20 3.29 22.10 -7.15
N ALA A 21 3.61 21.16 -8.03
CA ALA A 21 4.94 20.54 -8.08
C ALA A 21 6.07 21.52 -8.43
N ALA A 22 5.78 22.60 -9.16
CA ALA A 22 6.76 23.62 -9.52
C ALA A 22 7.27 24.40 -8.31
N ASP A 23 6.42 24.61 -7.30
CA ASP A 23 6.71 25.41 -6.11
C ASP A 23 7.05 24.54 -4.89
N ALA A 24 6.99 23.21 -5.04
CA ALA A 24 7.19 22.26 -3.95
C ALA A 24 8.63 22.29 -3.44
N ALA A 25 8.81 22.25 -2.12
CA ALA A 25 10.12 22.16 -1.48
C ALA A 25 10.85 20.85 -1.82
N PRO A 26 12.18 20.76 -1.66
CA PRO A 26 12.94 19.53 -1.93
C PRO A 26 12.38 18.29 -1.22
N GLU A 27 11.95 18.42 0.03
CA GLU A 27 11.38 17.34 0.84
C GLU A 27 10.04 16.86 0.27
N GLU A 28 9.21 17.79 -0.21
CA GLU A 28 7.92 17.47 -0.82
C GLU A 28 8.10 16.75 -2.16
N ARG A 29 9.10 17.17 -2.96
CA ARG A 29 9.47 16.49 -4.21
C ARG A 29 10.00 15.08 -3.94
N ALA A 30 10.88 14.91 -2.95
CA ALA A 30 11.38 13.61 -2.53
C ALA A 30 10.23 12.69 -2.08
N TYR A 31 9.29 13.21 -1.29
CA TYR A 31 8.14 12.44 -0.84
C TYR A 31 7.20 12.06 -1.99
N ALA A 32 6.95 12.95 -2.94
CA ALA A 32 6.17 12.62 -4.13
C ALA A 32 6.85 11.55 -4.99
N ALA A 33 8.15 11.67 -5.24
CA ALA A 33 8.93 10.66 -5.94
C ALA A 33 8.88 9.30 -5.22
N TYR A 34 8.94 9.30 -3.89
CA TYR A 34 8.77 8.10 -3.08
C TYR A 34 7.40 7.45 -3.26
N LEU A 35 6.30 8.22 -3.18
CA LEU A 35 4.95 7.71 -3.42
C LEU A 35 4.76 7.17 -4.85
N GLU A 36 5.53 7.69 -5.81
CA GLU A 36 5.57 7.20 -7.19
C GLU A 36 6.46 5.98 -7.39
N GLY A 37 7.16 5.53 -6.34
CA GLY A 37 8.11 4.43 -6.39
C GLY A 37 9.40 4.77 -7.15
N ARG A 38 9.73 6.06 -7.28
CA ARG A 38 10.89 6.58 -8.02
C ARG A 38 11.92 7.30 -7.15
N ALA A 39 11.77 7.26 -5.82
CA ALA A 39 12.74 7.86 -4.91
C ALA A 39 14.13 7.22 -5.10
N GLN A 40 15.15 8.08 -5.13
CA GLN A 40 16.55 7.71 -5.20
C GLN A 40 17.15 7.58 -3.80
N ALA A 41 18.35 6.98 -3.70
CA ALA A 41 19.06 6.86 -2.42
C ALA A 41 19.29 8.22 -1.74
N ALA A 42 19.51 9.28 -2.53
CA ALA A 42 19.68 10.65 -2.02
C ALA A 42 18.39 11.20 -1.35
N ASP A 43 17.22 10.80 -1.87
CA ASP A 43 15.92 11.25 -1.37
C ASP A 43 15.60 10.68 0.02
N VAL A 44 16.18 9.53 0.40
CA VAL A 44 15.90 8.85 1.67
C VAL A 44 16.15 9.75 2.87
N SER A 45 17.17 10.62 2.81
CA SER A 45 17.48 11.57 3.88
C SER A 45 16.41 12.66 4.05
N LEU A 46 15.71 12.99 2.96
CA LEU A 46 14.65 14.00 2.91
C LEU A 46 13.27 13.44 3.26
N LEU A 47 13.12 12.11 3.29
CA LEU A 47 11.85 11.48 3.63
C LEU A 47 11.53 11.69 5.13
N PRO A 48 10.23 11.78 5.46
CA PRO A 48 9.78 11.68 6.86
C PRO A 48 10.35 10.43 7.53
N GLU A 49 10.70 10.55 8.81
CA GLU A 49 11.43 9.50 9.55
C GLU A 49 10.78 8.12 9.45
N HIS A 50 9.46 8.06 9.58
CA HIS A 50 8.67 6.83 9.46
C HIS A 50 8.72 6.17 8.07
N HIS A 51 9.08 6.91 7.03
CA HIS A 51 9.26 6.42 5.67
C HIS A 51 10.72 6.08 5.32
N ARG A 52 11.70 6.49 6.13
CA ARG A 52 13.11 6.09 5.90
C ARG A 52 13.31 4.60 6.06
N ALA A 53 12.60 3.99 7.03
CA ALA A 53 12.58 2.53 7.21
C ALA A 53 11.83 1.78 6.10
N ALA A 54 10.94 2.45 5.35
CA ALA A 54 10.28 1.83 4.20
C ALA A 54 11.26 1.47 3.09
N ALA A 55 12.35 2.25 2.94
CA ALA A 55 13.43 1.94 2.00
C ALA A 55 14.15 0.62 2.31
N SER A 56 14.07 0.10 3.55
CA SER A 56 14.68 -1.18 3.93
C SER A 56 13.74 -2.39 3.76
N ALA A 57 12.53 -2.19 3.23
CA ALA A 57 11.48 -3.19 3.07
C ALA A 57 11.01 -3.90 4.37
N ASN A 58 11.45 -3.47 5.56
CA ASN A 58 10.99 -4.00 6.83
C ASN A 58 9.70 -3.31 7.30
N LEU A 59 8.56 -3.72 6.71
CA LEU A 59 7.25 -3.14 7.01
C LEU A 59 6.85 -3.30 8.50
N GLY A 60 7.27 -4.38 9.16
CA GLY A 60 6.94 -4.64 10.57
C GLY A 60 7.53 -3.62 11.54
N ALA A 61 8.65 -2.97 11.18
CA ALA A 61 9.29 -1.95 12.00
C ALA A 61 8.60 -0.58 11.93
N ILE A 62 7.70 -0.35 10.97
CA ILE A 62 7.00 0.92 10.81
C ILE A 62 5.84 0.97 11.80
N ALA A 63 5.91 1.83 12.82
CA ALA A 63 4.92 1.91 13.89
C ALA A 63 3.56 2.46 13.40
N ASP A 64 3.58 3.54 12.61
CA ASP A 64 2.37 4.18 12.10
C ASP A 64 1.66 3.29 11.05
N PRO A 65 0.40 2.87 11.27
CA PRO A 65 -0.31 1.95 10.37
C PRO A 65 -0.48 2.50 8.95
N LEU A 66 -0.76 3.81 8.81
CA LEU A 66 -0.92 4.41 7.48
C LEU A 66 0.41 4.40 6.74
N SER A 67 1.48 4.82 7.39
CA SER A 67 2.83 4.82 6.85
C SER A 67 3.28 3.43 6.42
N ARG A 68 2.91 2.40 7.19
CA ARG A 68 3.17 1.00 6.86
C ARG A 68 2.46 0.57 5.57
N LEU A 69 1.19 0.94 5.40
CA LEU A 69 0.45 0.65 4.17
C LEU A 69 0.98 1.43 2.96
N VAL A 70 1.41 2.69 3.16
CA VAL A 70 2.04 3.49 2.11
C VAL A 70 3.33 2.82 1.66
N ALA A 71 4.19 2.40 2.60
CA ALA A 71 5.42 1.67 2.31
C ALA A 71 5.15 0.37 1.55
N ALA A 72 4.15 -0.40 1.97
CA ALA A 72 3.72 -1.60 1.26
C ALA A 72 3.27 -1.27 -0.17
N GLY A 73 2.47 -0.21 -0.35
CA GLY A 73 2.00 0.22 -1.67
C GLY A 73 3.14 0.66 -2.60
N VAL A 74 4.14 1.36 -2.06
CA VAL A 74 5.35 1.75 -2.80
C VAL A 74 6.16 0.52 -3.24
N LEU A 75 6.40 -0.44 -2.34
CA LEU A 75 7.08 -1.68 -2.67
C LEU A 75 6.31 -2.52 -3.70
N PHE A 76 4.98 -2.55 -3.60
CA PHE A 76 4.13 -3.23 -4.57
C PHE A 76 4.23 -2.57 -5.95
N ARG A 77 4.20 -1.24 -6.03
CA ARG A 77 4.38 -0.49 -7.28
C ARG A 77 5.73 -0.75 -7.94
N GLN A 78 6.77 -0.99 -7.14
CA GLN A 78 8.11 -1.34 -7.61
C GLN A 78 8.27 -2.83 -7.96
N ALA A 79 7.21 -3.64 -7.83
CA ALA A 79 7.26 -5.10 -7.93
C ALA A 79 8.30 -5.75 -6.97
N ALA A 80 8.57 -5.09 -5.84
CA ALA A 80 9.58 -5.49 -4.86
C ALA A 80 8.98 -6.04 -3.56
N ILE A 81 7.65 -6.05 -3.41
CA ILE A 81 7.01 -6.53 -2.19
C ILE A 81 7.05 -8.06 -2.09
N ALA A 82 7.57 -8.54 -0.96
CA ALA A 82 7.59 -9.95 -0.61
C ALA A 82 6.18 -10.44 -0.19
N PRO A 83 5.88 -11.75 -0.31
CA PRO A 83 4.62 -12.34 0.16
C PRO A 83 4.22 -11.93 1.57
N GLU A 84 5.20 -11.90 2.49
CA GLU A 84 5.02 -11.57 3.89
C GLU A 84 4.59 -10.11 4.06
N GLY A 85 5.09 -9.22 3.19
CA GLY A 85 4.69 -7.81 3.17
C GLY A 85 3.23 -7.60 2.77
N ILE A 86 2.71 -8.44 1.87
CA ILE A 86 1.29 -8.43 1.48
C ILE A 86 0.42 -8.84 2.68
N ALA A 87 0.83 -9.86 3.43
CA ALA A 87 0.14 -10.29 4.65
C ALA A 87 0.13 -9.17 5.71
N VAL A 88 1.28 -8.53 5.96
CA VAL A 88 1.39 -7.37 6.87
C VAL A 88 0.43 -6.24 6.47
N ALA A 89 0.28 -5.97 5.17
CA ALA A 89 -0.62 -4.93 4.69
C ALA A 89 -2.10 -5.28 4.92
N VAL A 90 -2.52 -6.53 4.66
CA VAL A 90 -3.89 -6.98 4.98
C VAL A 90 -4.17 -6.89 6.47
N GLU A 91 -3.29 -7.39 7.32
CA GLU A 91 -3.49 -7.34 8.77
C GLU A 91 -3.52 -5.90 9.30
N THR A 92 -2.66 -5.03 8.77
CA THR A 92 -2.67 -3.60 9.12
C THR A 92 -3.99 -2.92 8.74
N ALA A 93 -4.48 -3.11 7.51
CA ALA A 93 -5.74 -2.52 7.07
C ALA A 93 -6.94 -3.09 7.83
N SER A 94 -6.92 -4.39 8.13
CA SER A 94 -7.95 -5.08 8.90
C SER A 94 -8.03 -4.58 10.34
N ALA A 95 -6.88 -4.47 11.03
CA ALA A 95 -6.81 -4.00 12.42
C ALA A 95 -7.29 -2.55 12.58
N GLN A 96 -7.13 -1.72 11.55
CA GLN A 96 -7.62 -0.33 11.55
C GLN A 96 -9.07 -0.19 11.08
N GLY A 97 -9.72 -1.27 10.63
CA GLY A 97 -11.07 -1.22 10.05
C GLY A 97 -11.14 -0.46 8.72
N TRP A 98 -10.02 -0.31 8.01
CA TRP A 98 -9.96 0.47 6.78
C TRP A 98 -10.39 -0.37 5.58
N ARG A 99 -11.68 -0.27 5.23
CA ARG A 99 -12.31 -1.07 4.18
C ARG A 99 -11.63 -0.98 2.82
N ARG A 100 -11.34 0.23 2.33
CA ARG A 100 -10.77 0.44 0.98
C ARG A 100 -9.39 -0.20 0.80
N PRO A 101 -8.38 0.09 1.65
CA PRO A 101 -7.09 -0.61 1.53
C PRO A 101 -7.21 -2.10 1.82
N LEU A 102 -8.08 -2.54 2.74
CA LEU A 102 -8.28 -3.95 3.00
C LEU A 102 -8.75 -4.71 1.75
N LEU A 103 -9.74 -4.18 1.03
CA LEU A 103 -10.22 -4.79 -0.22
C LEU A 103 -9.13 -4.84 -1.29
N ALA A 104 -8.36 -3.77 -1.44
CA ALA A 104 -7.26 -3.72 -2.41
C ALA A 104 -6.20 -4.81 -2.13
N TRP A 105 -5.76 -4.92 -0.88
CA TRP A 105 -4.74 -5.90 -0.48
C TRP A 105 -5.25 -7.34 -0.47
N LEU A 106 -6.53 -7.57 -0.16
CA LEU A 106 -7.15 -8.89 -0.33
C LEU A 106 -7.21 -9.31 -1.80
N GLY A 107 -7.47 -8.37 -2.72
CA GLY A 107 -7.40 -8.64 -4.16
C GLY A 107 -6.01 -9.09 -4.61
N VAL A 108 -4.95 -8.46 -4.08
CA VAL A 108 -3.56 -8.89 -4.34
C VAL A 108 -3.30 -10.31 -3.80
N GLN A 109 -3.70 -10.60 -2.56
CA GLN A 109 -3.55 -11.96 -2.00
C GLN A 109 -4.31 -13.01 -2.80
N HIS A 110 -5.53 -12.70 -3.24
CA HIS A 110 -6.35 -13.58 -4.06
C HIS A 110 -5.65 -13.93 -5.39
N ASN A 111 -5.21 -12.91 -6.12
CA ASN A 111 -4.54 -13.11 -7.42
C ASN A 111 -3.26 -13.95 -7.28
N ARG A 112 -2.52 -13.77 -6.18
CA ARG A 112 -1.32 -14.55 -5.89
C ARG A 112 -1.66 -16.02 -5.57
N ALA A 113 -2.71 -16.29 -4.79
CA ALA A 113 -3.16 -17.64 -4.48
C ALA A 113 -3.60 -18.39 -5.76
N GLU A 114 -4.35 -17.71 -6.64
CA GLU A 114 -4.73 -18.24 -7.95
C GLU A 114 -3.50 -18.56 -8.81
N ALA A 115 -2.53 -17.65 -8.89
CA ALA A 115 -1.29 -17.85 -9.65
C ALA A 115 -0.43 -19.01 -9.09
N ALA A 116 -0.51 -19.27 -7.79
CA ALA A 116 0.15 -20.41 -7.14
C ALA A 116 -0.62 -21.74 -7.28
N GLY A 117 -1.85 -21.72 -7.84
CA GLY A 117 -2.72 -22.88 -7.93
C GLY A 117 -3.36 -23.29 -6.60
N ASP A 118 -3.25 -22.46 -5.56
CA ASP A 118 -3.85 -22.71 -4.25
C ASP A 118 -5.33 -22.30 -4.25
N ARG A 119 -6.15 -23.17 -4.85
CA ARG A 119 -7.60 -22.96 -4.98
C ARG A 119 -8.30 -22.84 -3.62
N GLN A 120 -7.80 -23.53 -2.60
CA GLN A 120 -8.41 -23.47 -1.27
C GLN A 120 -8.20 -22.09 -0.64
N ALA A 121 -6.98 -21.56 -0.71
CA ALA A 121 -6.69 -20.23 -0.22
C ALA A 121 -7.41 -19.14 -1.02
N ALA A 122 -7.40 -19.22 -2.36
CA ALA A 122 -8.08 -18.26 -3.22
C ALA A 122 -9.57 -18.16 -2.90
N GLU A 123 -10.23 -19.30 -2.75
CA GLU A 123 -11.66 -19.39 -2.43
C GLU A 123 -11.97 -18.88 -1.01
N ALA A 124 -11.08 -19.09 -0.03
CA ALA A 124 -11.21 -18.50 1.30
C ALA A 124 -11.05 -16.96 1.28
N ILE A 125 -10.09 -16.44 0.52
CA ILE A 125 -9.86 -15.00 0.38
C ILE A 125 -11.04 -14.35 -0.35
N ARG A 126 -11.59 -14.99 -1.39
CA ARG A 126 -12.78 -14.53 -2.13
C ARG A 126 -13.96 -14.31 -1.20
N ARG A 127 -14.26 -15.26 -0.31
CA ARG A 127 -15.31 -15.10 0.71
C ARG A 127 -15.04 -13.91 1.63
N ARG A 128 -13.80 -13.72 2.07
CA ARG A 128 -13.43 -12.56 2.91
C ARG A 128 -13.64 -11.23 2.17
N ILE A 129 -13.34 -11.17 0.87
CA ILE A 129 -13.62 -9.99 0.03
C ILE A 129 -15.12 -9.68 0.01
N GLN A 130 -15.96 -10.68 -0.26
CA GLN A 130 -17.43 -10.50 -0.32
C GLN A 130 -18.02 -9.97 1.00
N LEU A 131 -17.56 -10.54 2.12
CA LEU A 131 -17.94 -10.09 3.47
C LEU A 131 -17.56 -8.63 3.72
N VAL A 132 -16.33 -8.23 3.37
CA VAL A 132 -15.83 -6.86 3.56
C VAL A 132 -16.49 -5.87 2.60
N ALA A 133 -16.79 -6.30 1.37
CA ALA A 133 -17.50 -5.50 0.38
C ALA A 133 -18.95 -5.21 0.80
N GLY A 134 -19.53 -6.07 1.66
CA GLY A 134 -20.91 -5.98 2.12
C GLY A 134 -21.91 -6.62 1.15
N GLU A 135 -21.44 -7.48 0.26
CA GLU A 135 -22.26 -8.20 -0.74
C GLU A 135 -23.11 -9.31 -0.10
N ASP A 136 -22.80 -9.69 1.14
CA ASP A 136 -23.50 -10.74 1.91
C ASP A 136 -24.60 -10.20 2.84
N ARG A 137 -25.00 -8.93 2.69
CA ARG A 137 -26.05 -8.34 3.53
C ARG A 137 -27.42 -8.54 2.87
N PRO A 138 -28.36 -9.33 3.44
CA PRO A 138 -29.71 -9.41 2.92
C PRO A 138 -30.38 -8.03 3.01
N LYS A 139 -31.11 -7.67 1.95
CA LYS A 139 -31.85 -6.41 1.81
C LYS A 139 -33.09 -6.40 2.69
#